data_AF-A0A530LC27-F1
#
_entry.id   AF-A0A530LC27-F1
#
_cell.length_a   1.000
_cell.length_b   1.000
_cell.length_c   1.000
_cell.angle_alpha   90.00
_cell.angle_beta   90.00
_cell.angle_gamma   90.00
#
_symmetry.space_group_name_H-M   'P 1'
#
loop_
_entity.id
_entity.type
_entity.pdbx_description
1 polymer ?
#
loop_
_entity_poly.entity_id
_entity_poly.type
_entity_poly.pdbx_seq_one_letter_code
_entity_poly.pdbx_strand_id
1 'polypeptide(L)'
;TVEDVETIHAALLRLGAHVGAHQEITSTAQDLRTYGFGEKPAFSTLIAEVGGEFAGLCLYFPIFSTWMGRPGVYVQDLYIEDRFRGRRIGERLLRRVAAQCRKDGGVYLRLSV
;
A
#
# COMPACT_ATOMS: atom_id res chain seq x y z
N THR A 1 8.32 8.50 2.51
CA THR A 1 9.78 8.32 2.37
C THR A 1 10.24 7.29 3.39
N VAL A 2 11.55 7.08 3.59
CA VAL A 2 12.04 6.10 4.58
C VAL A 2 11.76 6.54 6.03
N GLU A 3 11.53 7.83 6.23
CA GLU A 3 11.10 8.43 7.50
C GLU A 3 9.70 7.97 7.91
N ASP A 4 8.87 7.50 6.96
CA ASP A 4 7.50 7.05 7.23
C ASP A 4 7.39 5.58 7.63
N VAL A 5 8.52 4.86 7.73
CA VAL A 5 8.53 3.41 7.98
C VAL A 5 7.74 3.02 9.23
N GLU A 6 7.89 3.75 10.32
CA GLU A 6 7.15 3.51 11.57
C GLU A 6 5.65 3.73 11.38
N THR A 7 5.27 4.79 10.65
CA THR A 7 3.87 5.10 10.32
C THR A 7 3.24 3.99 9.46
N ILE A 8 3.98 3.47 8.47
CA ILE A 8 3.54 2.38 7.60
C ILE A 8 3.34 1.11 8.43
N HIS A 9 4.33 0.71 9.24
CA HIS A 9 4.24 -0.50 10.06
C HIS A 9 3.09 -0.43 11.07
N ALA A 10 2.92 0.72 11.75
CA ALA A 10 1.81 0.93 12.67
C ALA A 10 0.44 0.81 11.99
N ALA A 11 0.31 1.27 10.74
CA ALA A 11 -0.92 1.13 9.98
C ALA A 11 -1.18 -0.32 9.52
N LEU A 12 -0.14 -1.10 9.20
CA LEU A 12 -0.28 -2.54 8.93
C LEU A 12 -0.74 -3.30 10.19
N LEU A 13 -0.19 -2.97 11.36
CA LEU A 13 -0.66 -3.53 12.64
C LEU A 13 -2.14 -3.19 12.89
N ARG A 14 -2.56 -1.94 12.65
CA ARG A 14 -3.97 -1.53 12.76
C ARG A 14 -4.86 -2.27 11.76
N LEU A 15 -4.41 -2.46 10.52
CA LEU A 15 -5.11 -3.25 9.52
C LEU A 15 -5.27 -4.72 9.99
N GLY A 16 -4.18 -5.35 10.45
CA GLY A 16 -4.19 -6.70 11.00
C GLY A 16 -5.16 -6.86 12.17
N ALA A 17 -5.22 -5.87 13.07
CA ALA A 17 -6.21 -5.85 14.14
C ALA A 17 -7.64 -5.74 13.61
N HIS A 18 -7.89 -4.90 12.60
CA HIS A 18 -9.21 -4.71 11.99
C HIS A 18 -9.75 -5.96 11.30
N VAL A 19 -8.87 -6.76 10.67
CA VAL A 19 -9.25 -8.00 9.97
C VAL A 19 -9.13 -9.26 10.84
N GLY A 20 -8.75 -9.10 12.12
CA GLY A 20 -8.58 -10.22 13.05
C GLY A 20 -7.30 -11.05 12.88
N ALA A 21 -6.37 -10.60 12.03
CA ALA A 21 -5.12 -11.31 11.69
C ALA A 21 -3.85 -10.70 12.33
N HIS A 22 -3.99 -9.89 13.39
CA HIS A 22 -2.85 -9.20 14.03
C HIS A 22 -1.71 -10.14 14.47
N GLN A 23 -1.99 -11.40 14.82
CA GLN A 23 -0.98 -12.38 15.22
C GLN A 23 -0.16 -12.93 14.05
N GLU A 24 -0.63 -12.74 12.81
CA GLU A 24 0.07 -13.15 11.60
C GLU A 24 1.14 -12.14 11.16
N ILE A 25 1.10 -10.91 11.71
CA ILE A 25 2.10 -9.88 11.40
C ILE A 25 3.37 -10.14 12.22
N THR A 26 4.31 -10.83 11.59
CA THR A 26 5.65 -11.09 12.15
C THR A 26 6.72 -10.09 11.67
N SER A 27 6.39 -9.29 10.65
CA SER A 27 7.29 -8.25 10.13
C SER A 27 7.51 -7.13 11.15
N THR A 28 8.66 -6.48 11.07
CA THR A 28 9.04 -5.30 11.84
C THR A 28 9.16 -4.05 10.96
N ALA A 29 9.19 -2.87 11.59
CA ALA A 29 9.52 -1.63 10.90
C ALA A 29 10.89 -1.71 10.18
N GLN A 30 11.87 -2.38 10.79
CA GLN A 30 13.19 -2.58 10.17
C GLN A 30 13.12 -3.42 8.88
N ASP A 31 12.24 -4.42 8.81
CA ASP A 31 12.03 -5.18 7.58
C ASP A 31 11.49 -4.28 6.46
N LEU A 32 10.52 -3.43 6.77
CA LEU A 32 9.98 -2.47 5.79
C LEU A 32 11.03 -1.46 5.34
N ARG A 33 11.89 -0.98 6.24
CA ARG A 33 13.04 -0.13 5.89
C ARG A 33 13.97 -0.83 4.91
N THR A 34 14.38 -2.05 5.25
CA THR A 34 15.34 -2.85 4.46
C THR A 34 14.82 -3.16 3.07
N TYR A 35 13.58 -3.65 2.96
CA TYR A 35 13.03 -4.15 1.69
C TYR A 35 12.22 -3.12 0.92
N GLY A 36 11.68 -2.08 1.56
CA GLY A 36 10.83 -1.07 0.93
C GLY A 36 11.56 0.17 0.41
N PHE A 37 12.81 0.41 0.85
CA PHE A 37 13.50 1.68 0.58
C PHE A 37 14.97 1.51 0.13
N GLY A 38 15.39 0.30 -0.25
CA GLY A 38 16.69 0.04 -0.89
C GLY A 38 16.71 0.39 -2.38
N GLU A 39 17.82 0.11 -3.07
CA GLU A 39 17.97 0.37 -4.53
C GLU A 39 16.94 -0.36 -5.40
N LYS A 40 16.47 -1.53 -4.95
CA LYS A 40 15.46 -2.35 -5.61
C LYS A 40 14.33 -2.65 -4.61
N PRO A 41 13.42 -1.70 -4.38
CA PRO A 41 12.39 -1.85 -3.37
C PRO A 41 11.41 -2.97 -3.79
N ALA A 42 11.07 -3.85 -2.85
CA ALA A 42 10.15 -4.96 -3.07
C ALA A 42 8.69 -4.49 -3.21
N PHE A 43 8.36 -3.32 -2.66
CA PHE A 43 7.04 -2.72 -2.70
C PHE A 43 7.14 -1.19 -2.76
N SER A 44 6.03 -0.55 -3.05
CA SER A 44 5.82 0.89 -2.96
C SER A 44 4.62 1.18 -2.09
N THR A 45 4.63 2.34 -1.42
CA THR A 45 3.53 2.75 -0.54
C THR A 45 3.15 4.19 -0.83
N LEU A 46 1.84 4.45 -0.95
CA LEU A 46 1.29 5.79 -0.88
C LEU A 46 0.68 6.01 0.50
N ILE A 47 0.97 7.16 1.12
CA ILE A 47 0.31 7.64 2.32
C ILE A 47 -0.63 8.79 1.91
N ALA A 48 -1.85 8.75 2.44
CA ALA A 48 -2.79 9.86 2.37
C ALA A 48 -2.73 10.65 3.67
N GLU A 49 -2.69 11.97 3.55
CA GLU A 49 -2.75 12.89 4.68
C GLU A 49 -3.96 13.82 4.57
N VAL A 50 -4.56 14.17 5.70
CA VAL A 50 -5.63 15.16 5.80
C VAL A 50 -5.25 16.15 6.89
N GLY A 51 -4.93 17.39 6.51
CA GLY A 51 -4.47 18.40 7.46
C GLY A 51 -3.10 18.09 8.09
N GLY A 52 -2.24 17.35 7.38
CA GLY A 52 -0.95 16.90 7.90
C GLY A 52 -1.02 15.67 8.81
N GLU A 53 -2.21 15.11 9.03
CA GLU A 53 -2.38 13.86 9.77
C GLU A 53 -2.48 12.67 8.84
N PHE A 54 -1.89 11.54 9.25
CA PHE A 54 -2.05 10.25 8.58
C PHE A 54 -3.54 9.87 8.48
N ALA A 55 -4.02 9.68 7.25
CA ALA A 55 -5.41 9.31 6.97
C ALA A 55 -5.56 7.91 6.38
N GLY A 56 -4.50 7.34 5.81
CA GLY A 56 -4.50 5.98 5.29
C GLY A 56 -3.28 5.67 4.43
N LEU A 57 -3.15 4.43 3.99
CA LEU A 57 -2.10 4.00 3.09
C LEU A 57 -2.60 3.01 2.03
N CYS A 58 -1.83 2.87 0.97
CA CYS A 58 -1.96 1.83 -0.04
C CYS A 58 -0.56 1.28 -0.36
N LEU A 59 -0.31 0.02 0.00
CA LEU A 59 0.93 -0.70 -0.28
C LEU A 59 0.71 -1.64 -1.48
N TYR A 60 1.62 -1.59 -2.44
CA TYR A 60 1.49 -2.32 -3.71
C TYR A 60 2.85 -2.69 -4.31
N PHE A 61 2.85 -3.65 -5.23
CA PHE A 61 4.04 -4.06 -5.95
C PHE A 61 3.73 -4.46 -7.41
N PRO A 62 4.72 -4.42 -8.32
CA PRO A 62 4.54 -4.84 -9.71
C PRO A 62 4.17 -6.32 -9.82
N ILE A 63 3.29 -6.65 -10.77
CA ILE A 63 2.95 -8.03 -11.16
C ILE A 63 2.87 -8.16 -12.67
N PHE A 64 2.91 -9.40 -13.18
CA PHE A 64 2.78 -9.69 -14.60
C PHE A 64 1.68 -10.72 -14.84
N SER A 65 0.82 -10.47 -15.82
CA SER A 65 -0.22 -11.42 -16.23
C SER A 65 0.30 -12.23 -17.42
N THR A 66 0.50 -13.54 -17.23
CA THR A 66 0.87 -14.45 -18.33
C THR A 66 -0.25 -14.63 -19.34
N TRP A 67 -1.51 -14.40 -18.93
CA TRP A 67 -2.65 -14.49 -19.83
C TRP A 67 -2.82 -13.24 -20.69
N MET A 68 -2.51 -12.05 -20.15
CA MET A 68 -2.56 -10.79 -20.91
C MET A 68 -1.24 -10.49 -21.63
N GLY A 69 -0.12 -11.07 -21.18
CA GLY A 69 1.22 -10.68 -21.63
C GLY A 69 1.54 -9.22 -21.31
N ARG A 70 1.07 -8.72 -20.15
CA ARG A 70 1.18 -7.31 -19.77
C ARG A 70 1.54 -7.13 -18.28
N PRO A 71 2.29 -6.08 -17.93
CA PRO A 71 2.53 -5.70 -16.54
C PRO A 71 1.31 -5.03 -15.90
N GLY A 72 1.28 -5.06 -14.58
CA GLY A 72 0.29 -4.41 -13.74
C GLY A 72 0.81 -4.23 -12.33
N VAL A 73 -0.08 -3.93 -11.39
CA VAL A 73 0.24 -3.79 -9.96
C VAL A 73 -0.74 -4.60 -9.11
N TYR A 74 -0.21 -5.23 -8.06
CA TYR A 74 -1.00 -5.84 -7.01
C TYR A 74 -1.03 -4.93 -5.80
N VAL A 75 -2.22 -4.58 -5.33
CA VAL A 75 -2.40 -3.90 -4.05
C VAL A 75 -2.47 -4.96 -2.97
N GLN A 76 -1.46 -4.97 -2.11
CA GLN A 76 -1.37 -5.90 -0.99
C GLN A 76 -2.22 -5.42 0.19
N ASP A 77 -2.04 -4.16 0.58
CA ASP A 77 -2.71 -3.57 1.73
C ASP A 77 -3.34 -2.23 1.38
N LEU A 78 -4.59 -2.03 1.79
CA LEU A 78 -5.29 -0.76 1.72
C LEU A 78 -5.95 -0.50 3.07
N TYR A 79 -5.52 0.54 3.77
CA TYR A 79 -6.03 0.89 5.09
C TYR A 79 -6.39 2.36 5.17
N ILE A 80 -7.58 2.66 5.68
CA ILE A 80 -8.04 4.03 5.97
C ILE A 80 -8.33 4.12 7.46
N GLU A 81 -7.72 5.10 8.11
CA GLU A 81 -7.95 5.37 9.53
C GLU A 81 -9.42 5.69 9.79
N ASP A 82 -10.00 5.09 10.83
CA ASP A 82 -11.46 5.02 11.03
C ASP A 82 -12.12 6.40 11.00
N ARG A 83 -11.49 7.41 11.63
CA ARG A 83 -11.99 8.80 11.67
C ARG A 83 -12.05 9.51 10.30
N PHE A 84 -11.37 8.97 9.30
CA PHE A 84 -11.34 9.49 7.94
C PHE A 84 -12.11 8.61 6.92
N ARG A 85 -12.74 7.51 7.37
CA ARG A 85 -13.62 6.68 6.51
C ARG A 85 -14.83 7.49 6.01
N GLY A 86 -15.45 7.02 4.93
CA GLY A 86 -16.56 7.71 4.26
C GLY A 86 -16.14 8.90 3.37
N ARG A 87 -14.86 9.31 3.40
CA ARG A 87 -14.32 10.45 2.62
C ARG A 87 -13.73 10.07 1.25
N ARG A 88 -13.97 8.84 0.79
CA ARG A 88 -13.43 8.26 -0.47
C ARG A 88 -11.88 8.30 -0.58
N ILE A 89 -11.16 8.25 0.54
CA ILE A 89 -9.69 8.28 0.55
C ILE A 89 -9.11 7.02 -0.12
N GLY A 90 -9.66 5.84 0.18
CA GLY A 90 -9.21 4.58 -0.42
C GLY A 90 -9.34 4.57 -1.95
N GLU A 91 -10.46 5.08 -2.46
CA GLU A 91 -10.68 5.26 -3.90
C GLU A 91 -9.63 6.20 -4.54
N ARG A 92 -9.28 7.30 -3.86
CA ARG A 92 -8.26 8.24 -4.34
C ARG A 92 -6.87 7.61 -4.35
N LEU A 93 -6.52 6.84 -3.31
CA LEU A 93 -5.28 6.08 -3.24
C LEU A 93 -5.19 5.07 -4.41
N LEU A 94 -6.22 4.24 -4.60
CA LEU A 94 -6.27 3.26 -5.68
C LEU A 94 -6.16 3.91 -7.07
N ARG A 95 -6.84 5.05 -7.29
CA ARG A 95 -6.70 5.82 -8.53
C ARG A 95 -5.28 6.33 -8.73
N ARG A 96 -4.61 6.80 -7.67
CA ARG A 96 -3.22 7.28 -7.76
C ARG A 96 -2.25 6.14 -8.06
N VAL A 97 -2.46 4.96 -7.49
CA VAL A 97 -1.70 3.73 -7.81
C VAL A 97 -1.94 3.31 -9.25
N ALA A 98 -3.20 3.25 -9.71
CA ALA A 98 -3.52 2.92 -11.10
C ALA A 98 -2.90 3.92 -12.10
N ALA A 99 -2.91 5.21 -11.78
CA ALA A 99 -2.26 6.23 -12.59
C ALA A 99 -0.74 6.06 -12.63
N GLN A 100 -0.12 5.68 -11.50
CA GLN A 100 1.31 5.39 -11.44
C GLN A 100 1.65 4.15 -12.28
N CYS A 101 0.91 3.06 -12.09
CA CYS A 101 1.04 1.83 -12.87
C CYS A 101 1.01 2.10 -14.38
N ARG A 102 0.08 2.94 -14.86
CA ARG A 102 0.02 3.32 -16.28
C ARG A 102 1.24 4.09 -16.77
N LYS A 103 1.77 5.01 -15.94
CA LYS A 103 3.01 5.74 -16.27
C LYS A 103 4.19 4.78 -16.40
N ASP A 104 4.20 3.72 -15.60
CA ASP A 104 5.23 2.70 -15.59
C ASP A 104 4.97 1.58 -16.63
N GLY A 105 4.02 1.77 -17.55
CA GLY A 105 3.71 0.86 -18.66
C GLY A 105 2.76 -0.30 -18.32
N GLY A 106 2.28 -0.37 -17.08
CA GLY A 106 1.27 -1.32 -16.65
C GLY A 106 -0.14 -0.98 -17.13
N VAL A 107 -0.99 -1.99 -17.26
CA VAL A 107 -2.34 -1.83 -17.87
C VAL A 107 -3.48 -2.21 -16.92
N TYR A 108 -3.17 -2.83 -15.78
CA TYR A 108 -4.17 -3.30 -14.84
C TYR A 108 -3.70 -3.19 -13.40
N LEU A 109 -4.68 -3.12 -12.50
CA LEU A 109 -4.52 -3.18 -11.05
C LEU A 109 -5.32 -4.39 -10.55
N ARG A 110 -4.72 -5.17 -9.67
CA ARG A 110 -5.39 -6.25 -8.95
C ARG A 110 -5.38 -5.96 -7.45
N LEU A 111 -6.51 -6.15 -6.81
CA LEU A 111 -6.68 -6.15 -5.37
C LEU A 111 -7.57 -7.36 -5.06
N SER A 112 -7.18 -8.18 -4.09
CA SER A 112 -8.01 -9.28 -3.59
C SER A 112 -8.45 -8.91 -2.17
N VAL A 113 -9.73 -9.11 -1.86
CA VAL A 113 -10.34 -8.86 -0.55
C VAL A 113 -10.79 -10.16 0.09
#